data_AF-A0A494XAS0-F1
#
_entry.id   AF-A0A494XAS0-F1
#
_cell.length_a   1.000
_cell.length_b   1.000
_cell.length_c   1.000
_cell.angle_alpha   90.00
_cell.angle_beta   90.00
_cell.angle_gamma   90.00
#
_symmetry.space_group_name_H-M   'P 1'
#
loop_
_entity.id
_entity.type
_entity.pdbx_description
1 polymer ?
#
loop_
_entity_poly.entity_id
_entity_poly.type
_entity_poly.pdbx_seq_one_letter_code
_entity_poly.pdbx_strand_id
1 'polypeptide(L)'
;MLEQYISQLDDLLSVKHMEVDGHLTNKFAQALGEAHFAVLCHEAGVSLNRIPEVNGVKTPDFESAAARGKLFFEVKTLSVAGGEDNIDEHVRDTMDVNLKLEQIVRAGERVAMAEGEITPYGRKVGFETPILDVTNVLIEKARQNIKPGQFATESTFLVLNLSMLPLPDGDTGLLRPSYPDNREFPTCVTGALWMMAFGKPGMLIQREPEFAGKGCIEGELVKCGILSDDEYKYVKGILFVVHPMRERPRVWALFRDFEDMNDNHPDVLDEVLKVVGKNWNNHTDMNGWQLGRGIKN
;
A
#
# COMPACT_ATOMS: atom_id res chain seq x y z
N MET A 1 -9.83 12.53 17.95
CA MET A 1 -8.85 12.06 16.94
C MET A 1 -9.12 12.68 15.58
N LEU A 2 -10.25 12.40 14.93
CA LEU A 2 -10.52 12.94 13.58
C LEU A 2 -10.49 14.49 13.52
N GLU A 3 -10.99 15.17 14.56
CA GLU A 3 -10.89 16.63 14.67
C GLU A 3 -9.44 17.15 14.65
N GLN A 4 -8.49 16.38 15.22
CA GLN A 4 -7.07 16.75 15.20
C GLN A 4 -6.50 16.64 13.79
N TYR A 5 -6.86 15.58 13.05
CA TYR A 5 -6.46 15.44 11.65
C TYR A 5 -7.11 16.51 10.76
N ILE A 6 -8.37 16.88 11.00
CA ILE A 6 -9.02 17.97 10.27
C ILE A 6 -8.25 19.27 10.48
N SER A 7 -7.93 19.64 11.73
CA SER A 7 -7.13 20.83 12.02
C SER A 7 -5.75 20.77 11.36
N GLN A 8 -5.05 19.63 11.47
CA GLN A 8 -3.72 19.46 10.90
C GLN A 8 -3.72 19.56 9.36
N LEU A 9 -4.72 18.98 8.70
CA LEU A 9 -4.86 19.06 7.24
C LEU A 9 -5.21 20.47 6.79
N ASP A 10 -6.07 21.18 7.52
CA ASP A 10 -6.42 22.58 7.25
C ASP A 10 -5.21 23.50 7.39
N ASP A 11 -4.40 23.31 8.44
CA ASP A 11 -3.15 24.04 8.65
C ASP A 11 -2.16 23.83 7.49
N LEU A 12 -2.02 22.58 7.02
CA LEU A 12 -1.14 22.24 5.89
C LEU A 12 -1.64 22.83 4.56
N LEU A 13 -2.94 22.75 4.29
CA LEU A 13 -3.56 23.31 3.09
C LEU A 13 -3.57 24.84 3.06
N SER A 14 -3.46 25.48 4.22
CA SER A 14 -3.37 26.94 4.35
C SER A 14 -2.00 27.51 3.95
N VAL A 15 -0.97 26.66 3.82
CA VAL A 15 0.36 27.07 3.35
C VAL A 15 0.33 27.27 1.84
N LYS A 16 0.66 28.49 1.39
CA LYS A 16 0.76 28.79 -0.04
C LYS A 16 1.83 27.94 -0.70
N HIS A 17 1.53 27.40 -1.88
CA HIS A 17 2.45 26.60 -2.68
C HIS A 17 2.91 25.30 -1.99
N MET A 18 2.09 24.74 -1.09
CA MET A 18 2.40 23.47 -0.42
C MET A 18 2.68 22.34 -1.42
N GLU A 19 2.03 22.37 -2.58
CA GLU A 19 2.17 21.39 -3.64
C GLU A 19 3.59 21.28 -4.24
N VAL A 20 4.41 22.34 -4.15
CA VAL A 20 5.80 22.34 -4.63
C VAL A 20 6.82 22.16 -3.50
N ASP A 21 6.35 21.98 -2.26
CA ASP A 21 7.19 21.65 -1.11
C ASP A 21 7.05 20.15 -0.82
N GLY A 22 8.06 19.36 -1.23
CA GLY A 22 8.08 17.92 -1.01
C GLY A 22 7.92 17.49 0.45
N HIS A 23 8.41 18.28 1.41
CA HIS A 23 8.29 17.97 2.84
C HIS A 23 6.85 18.16 3.33
N LEU A 24 6.21 19.27 2.96
CA LEU A 24 4.82 19.54 3.32
C LEU A 24 3.85 18.58 2.61
N THR A 25 4.12 18.25 1.34
CA THR A 25 3.35 17.27 0.58
C THR A 25 3.42 15.88 1.24
N ASN A 26 4.60 15.45 1.68
CA ASN A 26 4.76 14.19 2.40
C ASN A 26 4.01 14.19 3.75
N LYS A 27 4.10 15.29 4.51
CA LYS A 27 3.34 15.45 5.76
C LYS A 27 1.83 15.38 5.52
N PHE A 28 1.35 16.03 4.46
CA PHE A 28 -0.05 15.98 4.06
C PHE A 28 -0.49 14.56 3.70
N ALA A 29 0.28 13.86 2.85
CA ALA A 29 -0.02 12.49 2.46
C ALA A 29 -0.03 11.51 3.65
N GLN A 30 0.91 11.69 4.59
CA GLN A 30 0.97 10.90 5.82
C GLN A 30 -0.25 11.16 6.72
N ALA A 31 -0.57 12.43 7.00
CA ALA A 31 -1.73 12.81 7.82
C ALA A 31 -3.06 12.33 7.20
N LEU A 32 -3.19 12.46 5.87
CA LEU A 32 -4.36 11.97 5.15
C LEU A 32 -4.48 10.44 5.23
N GLY A 33 -3.36 9.72 5.10
CA GLY A 33 -3.36 8.27 5.16
C GLY A 33 -3.68 7.71 6.54
N GLU A 34 -3.15 8.33 7.59
CA GLU A 34 -3.50 8.05 8.98
C GLU A 34 -4.98 8.30 9.27
N ALA A 35 -5.51 9.46 8.86
CA ALA A 35 -6.92 9.79 9.01
C ALA A 35 -7.82 8.79 8.27
N HIS A 36 -7.45 8.41 7.04
CA HIS A 36 -8.20 7.45 6.25
C HIS A 36 -8.24 6.08 6.91
N PHE A 37 -7.10 5.57 7.41
CA PHE A 37 -7.07 4.31 8.14
C PHE A 37 -7.92 4.35 9.41
N ALA A 38 -7.88 5.46 10.16
CA ALA A 38 -8.69 5.64 11.36
C ALA A 38 -10.20 5.63 11.05
N VAL A 39 -10.62 6.24 9.93
CA VAL A 39 -12.02 6.19 9.48
C VAL A 39 -12.43 4.76 9.15
N LEU A 40 -11.61 4.00 8.40
CA LEU A 40 -11.91 2.60 8.06
C LEU A 40 -12.02 1.72 9.30
N CYS A 41 -11.16 1.92 10.30
CA CYS A 41 -11.27 1.21 11.58
C CYS A 41 -12.57 1.57 12.30
N HIS A 42 -12.92 2.86 12.36
CA HIS A 42 -14.16 3.30 13.00
C HIS A 42 -15.41 2.72 12.34
N GLU A 43 -15.45 2.70 11.00
CA GLU A 43 -16.54 2.07 10.23
C GLU A 43 -16.65 0.56 10.48
N ALA A 44 -15.51 -0.11 10.73
CA ALA A 44 -15.45 -1.51 11.13
C ALA A 44 -15.78 -1.76 12.62
N GLY A 45 -16.11 -0.72 13.40
CA GLY A 45 -16.39 -0.81 14.83
C GLY A 45 -15.13 -0.95 15.71
N VAL A 46 -13.95 -0.64 15.18
CA VAL A 46 -12.67 -0.65 15.90
C VAL A 46 -12.28 0.78 16.26
N SER A 47 -12.21 1.06 17.56
CA SER A 47 -11.81 2.36 18.07
C SER A 47 -10.29 2.42 18.26
N LEU A 48 -9.66 3.45 17.70
CA LEU A 48 -8.23 3.70 17.85
C LEU A 48 -7.98 4.88 18.81
N ASN A 49 -6.83 4.85 19.49
CA ASN A 49 -6.25 6.02 20.15
C ASN A 49 -4.95 6.38 19.41
N ARG A 50 -4.77 7.67 19.08
CA ARG A 50 -3.49 8.16 18.54
C ARG A 50 -2.47 8.22 19.67
N ILE A 51 -1.28 7.69 19.44
CA ILE A 51 -0.17 7.78 20.39
C ILE A 51 0.55 9.11 20.14
N PRO A 52 0.73 9.97 21.16
CA PRO A 52 1.45 11.23 20.98
C PRO A 52 2.91 10.98 20.61
N GLU A 53 3.40 11.73 19.63
CA GLU A 53 4.83 11.76 19.31
C GLU A 53 5.60 12.43 20.44
N VAL A 54 6.60 11.74 20.97
CA VAL A 54 7.50 12.26 22.00
C VAL A 54 8.92 12.31 21.43
N ASN A 55 9.56 13.48 21.49
CA ASN A 55 10.92 13.66 20.99
C ASN A 55 11.88 12.60 21.52
N GLY A 56 12.53 11.89 20.60
CA GLY A 56 13.51 10.84 20.92
C GLY A 56 12.92 9.46 21.22
N VAL A 57 11.59 9.31 21.26
CA VAL A 57 10.92 8.02 21.45
C VAL A 57 10.22 7.63 20.16
N LYS A 58 10.57 6.46 19.62
CA LYS A 58 9.87 5.90 18.46
C LYS A 58 8.69 5.09 18.97
N THR A 59 7.48 5.55 18.67
CA THR A 59 6.23 4.85 19.00
C THR A 59 5.45 4.55 17.72
N PRO A 60 4.58 3.52 17.74
CA PRO A 60 3.54 3.36 16.73
C PRO A 60 2.63 4.59 16.65
N ASP A 61 1.94 4.78 15.52
CA ASP A 61 0.96 5.87 15.34
C ASP A 61 -0.32 5.66 16.16
N PHE A 62 -0.82 4.42 16.25
CA PHE A 62 -2.08 4.10 16.92
C PHE A 62 -1.99 2.89 17.87
N GLU A 63 -2.83 2.89 18.89
CA GLU A 63 -3.22 1.71 19.68
C GLU A 63 -4.72 1.41 19.52
N SER A 64 -5.13 0.14 19.56
CA SER A 64 -6.56 -0.20 19.70
C SER A 64 -7.05 0.13 21.11
N ALA A 65 -8.22 0.76 21.21
CA ALA A 65 -8.85 1.05 22.50
C ALA A 65 -9.34 -0.22 23.21
N ALA A 66 -9.80 -1.24 22.45
CA ALA A 66 -10.29 -2.50 22.99
C ALA A 66 -9.16 -3.45 23.40
N ALA A 67 -8.03 -3.42 22.67
CA ALA A 67 -6.83 -4.20 22.95
C ALA A 67 -5.67 -3.29 23.40
N ARG A 68 -5.95 -2.39 24.35
CA ARG A 68 -5.00 -1.38 24.82
C ARG A 68 -3.73 -2.01 25.37
N GLY A 69 -2.57 -1.50 24.95
CA GLY A 69 -1.27 -2.04 25.34
C GLY A 69 -0.87 -3.34 24.62
N LYS A 70 -1.73 -3.88 23.73
CA LYS A 70 -1.52 -5.15 23.05
C LYS A 70 -1.60 -5.08 21.53
N LEU A 71 -2.28 -4.10 20.95
CA LEU A 71 -2.46 -3.99 19.50
C LEU A 71 -2.11 -2.58 19.06
N PHE A 72 -1.13 -2.50 18.16
CA PHE A 72 -0.60 -1.24 17.65
C PHE A 72 -0.57 -1.23 16.12
N PHE A 73 -0.69 -0.04 15.56
CA PHE A 73 -0.61 0.18 14.11
C PHE A 73 0.36 1.30 13.80
N GLU A 74 1.30 1.03 12.90
CA GLU A 74 2.20 2.02 12.30
C GLU A 74 1.76 2.26 10.86
N VAL A 75 1.30 3.47 10.54
CA VAL A 75 0.77 3.82 9.23
C VAL A 75 1.85 4.48 8.38
N LYS A 76 1.95 4.05 7.12
CA LYS A 76 2.85 4.63 6.12
C LYS A 76 2.10 4.81 4.82
N THR A 77 1.97 6.06 4.38
CA THR A 77 1.43 6.35 3.05
C THR A 77 2.54 6.23 2.03
N LEU A 78 2.44 5.24 1.14
CA LEU A 78 3.41 5.10 0.06
C LEU A 78 3.03 6.07 -1.07
N SER A 79 3.82 7.12 -1.27
CA SER A 79 3.63 8.11 -2.34
C SER A 79 4.47 7.76 -3.58
N VAL A 80 4.04 8.28 -4.74
CA VAL A 80 4.63 8.03 -6.08
C VAL A 80 6.04 8.61 -6.20
N ALA A 81 6.30 9.77 -5.61
CA ALA A 81 7.61 10.39 -5.67
C ALA A 81 8.62 9.66 -4.77
N GLY A 82 9.82 9.42 -5.30
CA GLY A 82 10.93 8.88 -4.52
C GLY A 82 11.42 9.87 -3.47
N GLY A 83 10.79 9.90 -2.30
CA GLY A 83 11.19 10.79 -1.21
C GLY A 83 10.98 12.29 -1.52
N GLU A 84 11.38 13.13 -0.57
CA GLU A 84 11.25 14.61 -0.64
C GLU A 84 11.88 15.18 -1.93
N ASP A 85 13.02 14.63 -2.37
CA ASP A 85 13.80 15.15 -3.51
C ASP A 85 13.14 14.95 -4.89
N ASN A 86 12.22 13.98 -5.06
CA ASN A 86 11.57 13.72 -6.34
C ASN A 86 10.18 14.35 -6.47
N ILE A 87 9.57 14.85 -5.38
CA ILE A 87 8.26 15.53 -5.44
C ILE A 87 8.42 16.84 -6.20
N ASP A 88 9.49 17.58 -5.90
CA ASP A 88 9.79 18.86 -6.54
C ASP A 88 10.00 18.72 -8.06
N GLU A 89 10.63 17.62 -8.53
CA GLU A 89 10.83 17.36 -9.96
C GLU A 89 9.53 16.93 -10.65
N HIS A 90 8.72 16.05 -10.04
CA HIS A 90 7.44 15.62 -10.60
C HIS A 90 6.38 16.72 -10.64
N VAL A 91 6.35 17.60 -9.63
CA VAL A 91 5.42 18.74 -9.60
C VAL A 91 5.84 19.79 -10.61
N ARG A 92 7.15 20.03 -10.82
CA ARG A 92 7.64 20.87 -11.91
C ARG A 92 7.30 20.29 -13.28
N ASP A 93 7.51 18.99 -13.49
CA ASP A 93 7.14 18.31 -14.74
C ASP A 93 5.62 18.44 -15.01
N THR A 94 4.80 18.33 -13.96
CA THR A 94 3.33 18.50 -14.06
C THR A 94 2.93 19.96 -14.32
N MET A 95 3.60 20.93 -13.70
CA MET A 95 3.40 22.36 -13.94
C MET A 95 3.82 22.78 -15.35
N ASP A 96 4.91 22.23 -15.88
CA ASP A 96 5.35 22.46 -17.26
C ASP A 96 4.37 21.87 -18.29
N VAL A 97 3.78 20.71 -18.00
CA VAL A 97 2.69 20.14 -18.81
C VAL A 97 1.45 21.03 -18.77
N ASN A 98 1.06 21.55 -17.59
CA ASN A 98 -0.07 22.45 -17.46
C ASN A 98 0.15 23.82 -18.12
N LEU A 99 1.36 24.39 -18.04
CA LEU A 99 1.73 25.62 -18.74
C LEU A 99 1.71 25.45 -20.27
N LYS A 100 2.16 24.30 -20.78
CA LYS A 100 2.04 23.96 -22.21
C LYS A 100 0.59 23.81 -22.64
N LEU A 101 -0.25 23.15 -21.83
CA LEU A 101 -1.69 23.04 -22.10
C LEU A 101 -2.37 24.42 -22.12
N GLU A 102 -2.04 25.32 -21.18
CA GLU A 102 -2.58 26.69 -21.18
C GLU A 102 -2.14 27.52 -22.39
N GLN A 103 -0.89 27.38 -22.84
CA GLN A 103 -0.37 28.05 -24.03
C GLN A 103 -1.07 27.55 -25.31
N ILE A 104 -1.34 26.23 -25.40
CA ILE A 104 -2.02 25.60 -26.54
C ILE A 104 -3.50 25.98 -26.58
N VAL A 105 -4.18 26.04 -25.43
CA VAL A 105 -5.57 26.50 -25.31
C VAL A 105 -5.68 27.98 -25.71
N ARG A 106 -4.71 28.83 -25.31
CA ARG A 106 -4.65 30.23 -25.75
C ARG A 106 -4.34 30.38 -27.24
N ALA A 107 -3.64 29.42 -27.84
CA ALA A 107 -3.35 29.38 -29.28
C ALA A 107 -4.54 28.87 -30.13
N GLY A 108 -5.62 28.37 -29.50
CA GLY A 108 -6.86 28.03 -30.18
C GLY A 108 -6.87 26.68 -30.91
N GLU A 109 -5.93 25.78 -30.62
CA GLU A 109 -5.90 24.46 -31.24
C GLU A 109 -6.92 23.51 -30.58
N ARG A 110 -7.75 22.85 -31.40
CA ARG A 110 -8.95 22.11 -30.96
C ARG A 110 -8.74 20.64 -30.61
N VAL A 111 -7.53 20.11 -30.71
CA VAL A 111 -7.19 18.76 -30.24
C VAL A 111 -5.77 18.78 -29.71
N ALA A 112 -5.61 18.64 -28.39
CA ALA A 112 -4.31 18.49 -27.76
C ALA A 112 -4.37 17.29 -26.80
N MET A 113 -3.81 16.15 -27.23
CA MET A 113 -3.36 15.10 -26.32
C MET A 113 -1.96 15.51 -25.86
N ALA A 114 -1.85 16.05 -24.65
CA ALA A 114 -0.58 16.06 -23.94
C ALA A 114 -0.48 14.72 -23.20
N GLU A 115 0.32 13.79 -23.73
CA GLU A 115 0.73 12.60 -23.00
C GLU A 115 1.69 13.03 -21.88
N GLY A 116 1.13 13.34 -20.72
CA GLY A 116 1.88 13.27 -19.47
C GLY A 116 1.85 11.83 -19.01
N GLU A 117 2.94 11.08 -19.25
CA GLU A 117 3.09 9.75 -18.69
C GLU A 117 3.40 9.89 -17.19
N ILE A 118 2.35 9.94 -16.37
CA ILE A 118 2.50 9.76 -14.92
C ILE A 118 2.89 8.29 -14.74
N THR A 119 4.17 8.04 -14.49
CA THR A 119 4.68 6.72 -14.15
C THR A 119 4.61 6.56 -12.61
N PRO A 120 3.56 5.95 -12.03
CA PRO A 120 3.37 5.87 -10.58
C PRO A 120 4.49 5.13 -9.83
N TYR A 121 5.33 4.40 -10.57
CA TYR A 121 6.49 3.66 -10.06
C TYR A 121 7.85 4.27 -10.49
N GLY A 122 7.85 5.50 -11.05
CA GLY A 122 9.03 6.23 -11.54
C GLY A 122 9.32 6.04 -13.04
N ARG A 123 10.22 6.88 -13.61
CA ARG A 123 10.58 7.01 -15.06
C ARG A 123 10.96 5.71 -15.81
N LYS A 124 10.97 4.55 -15.15
CA LYS A 124 11.22 3.23 -15.75
C LYS A 124 9.96 2.46 -16.13
N VAL A 125 8.77 3.02 -15.90
CA VAL A 125 7.58 2.18 -15.75
C VAL A 125 6.40 2.70 -16.57
N GLY A 126 6.16 2.07 -17.72
CA GLY A 126 5.06 2.40 -18.63
C GLY A 126 3.71 1.74 -18.28
N PHE A 127 2.71 2.02 -19.12
CA PHE A 127 1.28 1.67 -18.98
C PHE A 127 0.97 0.15 -18.81
N GLU A 128 1.90 -0.74 -19.13
CA GLU A 128 1.85 -2.18 -18.82
C GLU A 128 2.94 -2.51 -17.79
N THR A 129 2.71 -2.18 -16.52
CA THR A 129 3.76 -2.34 -15.51
C THR A 129 4.00 -3.83 -15.20
N PRO A 130 5.25 -4.32 -15.34
CA PRO A 130 5.60 -5.69 -14.98
C PRO A 130 5.38 -5.95 -13.48
N ILE A 131 4.82 -7.12 -13.11
CA ILE A 131 4.48 -7.47 -11.72
C ILE A 131 5.74 -7.50 -10.84
N LEU A 132 6.88 -7.90 -11.41
CA LEU A 132 8.19 -7.91 -10.77
C LEU A 132 8.62 -6.51 -10.37
N ASP A 133 8.41 -5.51 -11.24
CA ASP A 133 8.78 -4.12 -10.98
C ASP A 133 7.92 -3.53 -9.88
N VAL A 134 6.59 -3.72 -9.94
CA VAL A 134 5.68 -3.31 -8.86
C VAL A 134 6.13 -3.92 -7.53
N THR A 135 6.35 -5.24 -7.51
CA THR A 135 6.73 -5.96 -6.30
C THR A 135 8.03 -5.43 -5.73
N ASN A 136 9.05 -5.23 -6.56
CA ASN A 136 10.34 -4.70 -6.12
C ASN A 136 10.25 -3.27 -5.58
N VAL A 137 9.45 -2.40 -6.21
CA VAL A 137 9.25 -1.01 -5.73
C VAL A 137 8.48 -0.99 -4.42
N LEU A 138 7.44 -1.81 -4.29
CA LEU A 138 6.68 -1.93 -3.04
C LEU A 138 7.56 -2.43 -1.89
N ILE A 139 8.38 -3.45 -2.12
CA ILE A 139 9.34 -3.95 -1.12
C ILE A 139 10.29 -2.83 -0.69
N GLU A 140 10.90 -2.10 -1.63
CA GLU A 140 11.83 -1.00 -1.30
C GLU A 140 11.15 0.11 -0.51
N LYS A 141 10.00 0.59 -0.99
CA LYS A 141 9.27 1.65 -0.32
C LYS A 141 8.84 1.23 1.09
N ALA A 142 8.41 -0.02 1.29
CA ALA A 142 8.11 -0.51 2.63
C ALA A 142 9.35 -0.58 3.52
N ARG A 143 10.47 -1.15 3.04
CA ARG A 143 11.74 -1.23 3.79
C ARG A 143 12.23 0.14 4.26
N GLN A 144 12.19 1.15 3.39
CA GLN A 144 12.61 2.52 3.72
C GLN A 144 11.72 3.18 4.79
N ASN A 145 10.48 2.73 4.92
CA ASN A 145 9.51 3.27 5.86
C ASN A 145 9.47 2.55 7.22
N ILE A 146 10.05 1.35 7.31
CA ILE A 146 10.13 0.59 8.56
C ILE A 146 11.37 1.03 9.32
N LYS A 147 11.21 1.85 10.38
CA LYS A 147 12.34 2.28 11.22
C LYS A 147 12.45 1.38 12.47
N PRO A 148 13.66 0.89 12.81
CA PRO A 148 13.87 0.15 14.05
C PRO A 148 13.41 0.94 15.28
N GLY A 149 12.63 0.31 16.15
CA GLY A 149 12.07 0.90 17.37
C GLY A 149 10.57 1.19 17.32
N GLN A 150 10.00 1.51 16.14
CA GLN A 150 8.55 1.75 16.00
C GLN A 150 7.69 0.49 16.20
N PHE A 151 8.35 -0.67 16.11
CA PHE A 151 7.73 -2.00 16.24
C PHE A 151 8.29 -2.76 17.45
N ALA A 152 8.94 -2.06 18.40
CA ALA A 152 9.49 -2.70 19.59
C ALA A 152 8.39 -3.18 20.56
N THR A 153 7.18 -2.63 20.42
CA THR A 153 6.01 -3.03 21.19
C THR A 153 5.43 -4.34 20.66
N GLU A 154 4.93 -5.18 21.57
CA GLU A 154 4.29 -6.44 21.18
C GLU A 154 3.10 -6.18 20.25
N SER A 155 3.03 -6.96 19.17
CA SER A 155 1.91 -6.98 18.22
C SER A 155 1.61 -5.68 17.46
N THR A 156 2.68 -5.06 16.95
CA THR A 156 2.57 -3.96 15.98
C THR A 156 2.37 -4.47 14.54
N PHE A 157 1.35 -3.94 13.89
CA PHE A 157 1.08 -4.14 12.46
C PHE A 157 1.56 -2.96 11.63
N LEU A 158 2.17 -3.25 10.48
CA LEU A 158 2.51 -2.23 9.48
C LEU A 158 1.26 -1.98 8.63
N VAL A 159 0.79 -0.75 8.57
CA VAL A 159 -0.30 -0.33 7.69
C VAL A 159 0.30 0.43 6.52
N LEU A 160 0.22 -0.15 5.33
CA LEU A 160 0.60 0.50 4.09
C LEU A 160 -0.63 1.08 3.43
N ASN A 161 -0.69 2.40 3.41
CA ASN A 161 -1.71 3.10 2.66
C ASN A 161 -1.27 3.21 1.20
N LEU A 162 -2.00 2.53 0.32
CA LEU A 162 -1.75 2.44 -1.12
C LEU A 162 -2.72 3.32 -1.93
N SER A 163 -3.43 4.27 -1.31
CA SER A 163 -4.37 5.16 -1.99
C SER A 163 -3.73 5.96 -3.13
N MET A 164 -2.41 6.15 -3.11
CA MET A 164 -1.65 6.87 -4.13
C MET A 164 -0.87 5.97 -5.09
N LEU A 165 -0.93 4.64 -4.91
CA LEU A 165 -0.26 3.66 -5.77
C LEU A 165 -1.30 2.74 -6.43
N PRO A 166 -1.49 2.81 -7.76
CA PRO A 166 -2.42 1.92 -8.44
C PRO A 166 -1.89 0.48 -8.38
N LEU A 167 -2.66 -0.43 -7.81
CA LEU A 167 -2.29 -1.85 -7.80
C LEU A 167 -2.56 -2.50 -9.17
N PRO A 168 -1.67 -3.38 -9.66
CA PRO A 168 -1.96 -4.20 -10.82
C PRO A 168 -3.13 -5.11 -10.45
N ASP A 169 -4.28 -4.93 -11.10
CA ASP A 169 -5.54 -5.63 -10.83
C ASP A 169 -6.03 -5.52 -9.38
N GLY A 170 -7.05 -4.69 -9.16
CA GLY A 170 -7.61 -4.37 -7.84
C GLY A 170 -8.40 -5.48 -7.15
N ASP A 171 -8.04 -6.75 -7.31
CA ASP A 171 -8.69 -7.90 -6.66
C ASP A 171 -7.80 -8.53 -5.57
N THR A 172 -8.46 -9.22 -4.65
CA THR A 172 -7.92 -10.02 -3.56
C THR A 172 -7.00 -11.16 -3.99
N GLY A 173 -6.94 -11.49 -5.29
CA GLY A 173 -5.91 -12.39 -5.86
C GLY A 173 -4.49 -11.94 -5.52
N LEU A 174 -4.26 -10.64 -5.37
CA LEU A 174 -2.96 -10.07 -4.96
C LEU A 174 -2.45 -10.57 -3.60
N LEU A 175 -3.35 -11.04 -2.74
CA LEU A 175 -3.02 -11.61 -1.42
C LEU A 175 -2.65 -13.10 -1.49
N ARG A 176 -2.59 -13.71 -2.66
CA ARG A 176 -2.27 -15.14 -2.84
C ARG A 176 -0.89 -15.31 -3.49
N PRO A 177 -0.18 -16.43 -3.22
CA PRO A 177 1.10 -16.69 -3.90
C PRO A 177 0.93 -16.77 -5.42
N SER A 178 -0.17 -17.36 -5.86
CA SER A 178 -0.65 -17.31 -7.25
C SER A 178 -2.17 -17.41 -7.30
N TYR A 179 -2.77 -16.90 -8.37
CA TYR A 179 -4.20 -16.98 -8.62
C TYR A 179 -4.48 -17.14 -10.13
N PRO A 180 -5.58 -17.81 -10.51
CA PRO A 180 -5.96 -17.90 -11.90
C PRO A 180 -6.44 -16.55 -12.42
N ASP A 181 -5.89 -16.13 -13.55
CA ASP A 181 -6.41 -15.04 -14.35
C ASP A 181 -7.06 -15.64 -15.60
N ASN A 182 -8.37 -15.44 -15.75
CA ASN A 182 -9.17 -16.02 -16.83
C ASN A 182 -9.46 -15.00 -17.95
N ARG A 183 -8.57 -14.03 -18.14
CA ARG A 183 -8.61 -13.07 -19.26
C ARG A 183 -8.22 -13.74 -20.58
N GLU A 184 -7.61 -12.99 -21.50
CA GLU A 184 -7.43 -13.38 -22.90
C GLU A 184 -6.61 -14.67 -23.03
N PHE A 185 -5.61 -14.85 -22.15
CA PHE A 185 -4.84 -16.06 -22.01
C PHE A 185 -4.94 -16.63 -20.59
N PRO A 186 -5.87 -17.59 -20.34
CA PRO A 186 -6.03 -18.19 -19.02
C PRO A 186 -4.71 -18.73 -18.47
N THR A 187 -4.20 -18.10 -17.41
CA THR A 187 -2.90 -18.44 -16.81
C THR A 187 -2.91 -18.21 -15.31
N CYS A 188 -1.89 -18.73 -14.61
CA CYS A 188 -1.66 -18.36 -13.22
C CYS A 188 -0.80 -17.10 -13.16
N VAL A 189 -1.26 -16.12 -12.38
CA VAL A 189 -0.56 -14.86 -12.13
C VAL A 189 -0.09 -14.82 -10.68
N THR A 190 1.07 -14.22 -10.45
CA THR A 190 1.64 -14.05 -9.11
C THR A 190 0.98 -12.88 -8.38
N GLY A 191 0.60 -13.08 -7.11
CA GLY A 191 0.07 -11.98 -6.28
C GLY A 191 1.16 -11.06 -5.76
N ALA A 192 1.18 -9.81 -6.24
CA ALA A 192 2.23 -8.84 -5.93
C ALA A 192 2.34 -8.54 -4.42
N LEU A 193 1.22 -8.41 -3.70
CA LEU A 193 1.23 -8.14 -2.26
C LEU A 193 1.71 -9.35 -1.46
N TRP A 194 1.34 -10.57 -1.86
CA TRP A 194 1.84 -11.79 -1.24
C TRP A 194 3.36 -11.91 -1.42
N MET A 195 3.89 -11.65 -2.63
CA MET A 195 5.33 -11.67 -2.88
C MET A 195 6.07 -10.58 -2.13
N MET A 196 5.49 -9.39 -2.01
CA MET A 196 6.02 -8.32 -1.19
C MET A 196 6.16 -8.73 0.28
N ALA A 197 5.22 -9.49 0.81
CA ALA A 197 5.25 -9.95 2.20
C ALA A 197 6.16 -11.17 2.38
N PHE A 198 6.00 -12.22 1.58
CA PHE A 198 6.59 -13.54 1.86
C PHE A 198 7.60 -14.02 0.81
N GLY A 199 7.75 -13.30 -0.29
CA GLY A 199 8.64 -13.66 -1.39
C GLY A 199 10.08 -13.87 -0.93
N LYS A 200 10.81 -14.74 -1.62
CA LYS A 200 12.22 -15.00 -1.37
C LYS A 200 13.00 -14.77 -2.67
N PRO A 201 14.28 -14.36 -2.57
CA PRO A 201 15.14 -14.27 -3.74
C PRO A 201 15.15 -15.58 -4.55
N GLY A 202 15.06 -15.47 -5.87
CA GLY A 202 15.00 -16.61 -6.81
C GLY A 202 13.60 -17.17 -7.06
N MET A 203 12.56 -16.69 -6.38
CA MET A 203 11.19 -17.09 -6.72
C MET A 203 10.76 -16.47 -8.06
N LEU A 204 10.12 -17.26 -8.92
CA LEU A 204 9.65 -16.82 -10.22
C LEU A 204 8.39 -15.96 -10.10
N ILE A 205 8.35 -14.85 -10.84
CA ILE A 205 7.16 -14.01 -11.03
C ILE A 205 6.49 -14.41 -12.34
N GLN A 206 5.20 -14.75 -12.25
CA GLN A 206 4.37 -15.17 -13.37
C GLN A 206 3.33 -14.09 -13.70
N ARG A 207 3.12 -13.84 -14.99
CA ARG A 207 2.09 -12.93 -15.51
C ARG A 207 1.39 -13.49 -16.74
N GLU A 208 0.32 -12.82 -17.17
CA GLU A 208 -0.32 -13.08 -18.46
C GLU A 208 0.70 -12.94 -19.61
N PRO A 209 0.80 -13.92 -20.52
CA PRO A 209 1.66 -13.80 -21.68
C PRO A 209 1.10 -12.74 -22.63
N GLU A 210 1.97 -11.90 -23.20
CA GLU A 210 1.55 -10.87 -24.17
C GLU A 210 0.92 -11.45 -25.44
N PHE A 211 1.28 -12.68 -25.81
CA PHE A 211 0.73 -13.38 -26.97
C PHE A 211 0.90 -14.90 -26.85
N ALA A 212 0.08 -15.64 -27.59
CA ALA A 212 0.12 -17.11 -27.63
C ALA A 212 1.52 -17.63 -28.00
N GLY A 213 2.08 -18.48 -27.14
CA GLY A 213 3.42 -19.07 -27.32
C GLY A 213 4.56 -18.32 -26.64
N LYS A 214 4.32 -17.11 -26.08
CA LYS A 214 5.29 -16.44 -25.20
C LYS A 214 5.26 -17.05 -23.80
N GLY A 215 6.42 -17.11 -23.15
CA GLY A 215 6.53 -17.56 -21.76
C GLY A 215 5.83 -16.62 -20.78
N CYS A 216 5.27 -17.18 -19.71
CA CYS A 216 4.57 -16.44 -18.66
C CYS A 216 5.51 -15.97 -17.52
N ILE A 217 6.77 -16.41 -17.52
CA ILE A 217 7.75 -16.01 -16.51
C ILE A 217 8.29 -14.64 -16.90
N GLU A 218 8.07 -13.67 -16.02
CA GLU A 218 8.58 -12.31 -16.16
C GLU A 218 10.04 -12.20 -15.68
N GLY A 219 10.37 -12.90 -14.60
CA GLY A 219 11.71 -12.93 -14.03
C GLY A 219 11.73 -13.55 -12.64
N GLU A 220 12.85 -13.38 -11.94
CA GLU A 220 13.05 -13.84 -10.57
C GLU A 220 13.00 -12.65 -9.60
N LEU A 221 12.33 -12.85 -8.46
CA LEU A 221 12.37 -11.90 -7.36
C LEU A 221 13.80 -11.81 -6.82
N VAL A 222 14.30 -10.58 -6.63
CA VAL A 222 15.67 -10.33 -6.16
C VAL A 222 15.73 -10.00 -4.67
N LYS A 223 14.62 -9.61 -4.06
CA LYS A 223 14.52 -9.12 -2.67
C LYS A 223 13.71 -10.07 -1.81
N CYS A 224 14.04 -10.11 -0.52
CA CYS A 224 13.23 -10.82 0.45
C CYS A 224 11.98 -10.00 0.80
N GLY A 225 10.83 -10.66 0.90
CA GLY A 225 9.60 -10.05 1.37
C GLY A 225 9.70 -9.66 2.84
N ILE A 226 8.96 -8.62 3.24
CA ILE A 226 9.05 -8.01 4.57
C ILE A 226 8.78 -9.02 5.70
N LEU A 227 7.78 -9.87 5.54
CA LEU A 227 7.39 -10.89 6.51
C LEU A 227 8.23 -12.18 6.44
N SER A 228 9.10 -12.31 5.43
CA SER A 228 10.09 -13.40 5.33
C SER A 228 11.49 -12.97 5.78
N ASP A 229 11.72 -11.68 5.96
CA ASP A 229 13.02 -11.13 6.37
C ASP A 229 13.14 -11.05 7.90
N ASP A 230 14.22 -11.62 8.44
CA ASP A 230 14.50 -11.65 9.88
C ASP A 230 14.76 -10.25 10.45
N GLU A 231 15.19 -9.29 9.62
CA GLU A 231 15.36 -7.89 10.01
C GLU A 231 14.06 -7.27 10.50
N TYR A 232 12.91 -7.72 9.97
CA TYR A 232 11.58 -7.19 10.26
C TYR A 232 10.73 -8.14 11.10
N LYS A 233 11.33 -9.11 11.81
CA LYS A 233 10.63 -10.14 12.61
C LYS A 233 9.59 -9.61 13.62
N TYR A 234 9.72 -8.35 14.00
CA TYR A 234 8.82 -7.64 14.91
C TYR A 234 7.48 -7.21 14.25
N VAL A 235 7.40 -7.17 12.92
CA VAL A 235 6.16 -6.87 12.19
C VAL A 235 5.29 -8.12 12.19
N LYS A 236 4.13 -8.07 12.87
CA LYS A 236 3.21 -9.23 12.96
C LYS A 236 2.38 -9.47 11.71
N GLY A 237 2.17 -8.42 10.93
CA GLY A 237 1.47 -8.49 9.66
C GLY A 237 1.48 -7.14 8.97
N ILE A 238 1.06 -7.16 7.71
CA ILE A 238 0.92 -5.98 6.89
C ILE A 238 -0.55 -5.80 6.55
N LEU A 239 -1.09 -4.63 6.86
CA LEU A 239 -2.43 -4.19 6.46
C LEU A 239 -2.26 -3.25 5.26
N PHE A 240 -3.05 -3.45 4.22
CA PHE A 240 -3.03 -2.63 3.01
C PHE A 240 -4.34 -1.87 2.91
N VAL A 241 -4.28 -0.54 2.95
CA VAL A 241 -5.44 0.29 2.60
C VAL A 241 -5.47 0.42 1.09
N VAL A 242 -6.48 -0.17 0.46
CA VAL A 242 -6.62 -0.26 -0.99
C VAL A 242 -7.88 0.41 -1.49
N HIS A 243 -7.83 0.89 -2.74
CA HIS A 243 -8.95 1.53 -3.44
C HIS A 243 -9.27 0.75 -4.73
N PRO A 244 -10.06 -0.33 -4.65
CA PRO A 244 -10.53 -1.02 -5.84
C PRO A 244 -11.37 -0.05 -6.69
N MET A 245 -11.18 -0.02 -8.01
CA MET A 245 -11.81 0.99 -8.88
C MET A 245 -13.35 1.03 -8.83
N ARG A 246 -14.00 -0.08 -8.45
CA ARG A 246 -15.47 -0.21 -8.47
C ARG A 246 -16.08 -0.43 -7.09
N GLU A 247 -15.28 -0.40 -6.04
CA GLU A 247 -15.74 -0.68 -4.68
C GLU A 247 -15.32 0.44 -3.72
N ARG A 248 -15.92 0.42 -2.52
CA ARG A 248 -15.44 1.28 -1.43
C ARG A 248 -14.02 0.87 -1.03
N PRO A 249 -13.22 1.80 -0.48
CA PRO A 249 -11.92 1.48 0.09
C PRO A 249 -12.05 0.37 1.14
N ARG A 250 -11.04 -0.49 1.22
CA ARG A 250 -11.00 -1.60 2.17
C ARG A 250 -9.60 -1.78 2.71
N VAL A 251 -9.52 -2.52 3.82
CA VAL A 251 -8.25 -2.98 4.37
C VAL A 251 -8.10 -4.46 4.05
N TRP A 252 -6.96 -4.81 3.47
CA TRP A 252 -6.52 -6.18 3.25
C TRP A 252 -5.38 -6.52 4.20
N ALA A 253 -5.11 -7.79 4.47
CA ALA A 253 -4.03 -8.18 5.37
C ALA A 253 -3.22 -9.40 4.94
N LEU A 254 -1.96 -9.39 5.31
CA LEU A 254 -1.08 -10.56 5.30
C LEU A 254 -0.49 -10.74 6.69
N PHE A 255 -0.77 -11.89 7.31
CA PHE A 255 -0.30 -12.22 8.65
C PHE A 255 0.99 -13.04 8.58
N ARG A 256 1.99 -12.67 9.39
CA ARG A 256 3.24 -13.44 9.48
C ARG A 256 2.97 -14.87 9.98
N ASP A 257 2.26 -14.95 11.09
CA ASP A 257 1.89 -16.19 11.76
C ASP A 257 0.45 -16.04 12.28
N PHE A 258 -0.51 -16.48 11.48
CA PHE A 258 -1.94 -16.35 11.81
C PHE A 258 -2.28 -17.32 12.95
N GLU A 259 -1.71 -18.51 12.89
CA GLU A 259 -1.89 -19.59 13.84
C GLU A 259 -1.43 -19.17 15.25
N ASP A 260 -0.22 -18.61 15.39
CA ASP A 260 0.28 -18.06 16.66
C ASP A 260 -0.64 -16.99 17.24
N MET A 261 -1.12 -16.05 16.41
CA MET A 261 -2.04 -15.02 16.88
C MET A 261 -3.40 -15.59 17.29
N ASN A 262 -3.93 -16.56 16.54
CA ASN A 262 -5.19 -17.20 16.88
C ASN A 262 -5.11 -17.96 18.21
N ASP A 263 -3.99 -18.62 18.47
CA ASP A 263 -3.83 -19.46 19.65
C ASP A 263 -3.42 -18.66 20.89
N ASN A 264 -2.56 -17.65 20.73
CA ASN A 264 -1.94 -16.92 21.84
C ASN A 264 -2.50 -15.50 22.05
N HIS A 265 -3.09 -14.89 21.02
CA HIS A 265 -3.58 -13.50 21.04
C HIS A 265 -4.95 -13.34 20.33
N PRO A 266 -5.97 -14.16 20.66
CA PRO A 266 -7.25 -14.15 19.95
C PRO A 266 -7.98 -12.80 20.06
N ASP A 267 -7.81 -12.07 21.16
CA ASP A 267 -8.37 -10.72 21.34
C ASP A 267 -7.77 -9.69 20.37
N VAL A 268 -6.47 -9.79 20.11
CA VAL A 268 -5.78 -8.97 19.11
C VAL A 268 -6.25 -9.34 17.70
N LEU A 269 -6.32 -10.64 17.41
CA LEU A 269 -6.73 -11.14 16.10
C LEU A 269 -8.17 -10.73 15.77
N ASP A 270 -9.09 -10.85 16.72
CA ASP A 270 -10.50 -10.46 16.55
C ASP A 270 -10.64 -8.98 16.16
N GLU A 271 -9.87 -8.09 16.80
CA GLU A 271 -9.88 -6.66 16.46
C GLU A 271 -9.36 -6.42 15.03
N VAL A 272 -8.28 -7.08 14.61
CA VAL A 272 -7.77 -6.93 13.24
C VAL A 272 -8.74 -7.50 12.22
N LEU A 273 -9.35 -8.66 12.51
CA LEU A 273 -10.34 -9.32 11.65
C LEU A 273 -11.63 -8.50 11.47
N LYS A 274 -12.02 -7.67 12.45
CA LYS A 274 -13.12 -6.70 12.24
C LYS A 274 -12.80 -5.72 11.11
N VAL A 275 -11.56 -5.23 11.05
CA VAL A 275 -11.12 -4.25 10.04
C VAL A 275 -10.97 -4.90 8.66
N VAL A 276 -10.35 -6.07 8.58
CA VAL A 276 -9.99 -6.70 7.30
C VAL A 276 -11.09 -7.63 6.75
N GLY A 277 -12.00 -8.06 7.63
CA GLY A 277 -13.03 -9.04 7.33
C GLY A 277 -12.44 -10.34 6.79
N LYS A 278 -12.81 -10.68 5.55
CA LYS A 278 -12.33 -11.89 4.85
C LYS A 278 -11.11 -11.64 3.97
N ASN A 279 -10.65 -10.40 3.86
CA ASN A 279 -9.60 -10.02 2.90
C ASN A 279 -8.21 -10.18 3.52
N TRP A 280 -7.88 -11.40 3.93
CA TRP A 280 -6.58 -11.67 4.53
C TRP A 280 -5.96 -12.96 4.00
N ASN A 281 -4.67 -13.12 4.21
CA ASN A 281 -3.98 -14.40 4.00
C ASN A 281 -2.71 -14.51 4.86
N ASN A 282 -1.98 -15.61 4.71
CA ASN A 282 -0.67 -15.81 5.34
C ASN A 282 0.30 -16.54 4.37
N HIS A 283 1.48 -16.89 4.88
CA HIS A 283 2.52 -17.55 4.09
C HIS A 283 2.15 -18.97 3.61
N THR A 284 1.13 -19.60 4.19
CA THR A 284 0.64 -20.94 3.81
C THR A 284 -0.61 -20.91 2.92
N ASP A 285 -1.05 -19.72 2.47
CA ASP A 285 -2.28 -19.52 1.68
C ASP A 285 -3.56 -20.02 2.40
N MET A 286 -3.60 -19.98 3.74
CA MET A 286 -4.70 -20.55 4.53
C MET A 286 -6.08 -20.00 4.19
N ASN A 287 -6.17 -18.72 3.81
CA ASN A 287 -7.42 -18.08 3.48
C ASN A 287 -7.61 -17.88 1.97
N GLY A 288 -6.70 -18.41 1.13
CA GLY A 288 -6.77 -18.31 -0.33
C GLY A 288 -8.09 -18.80 -0.94
N TRP A 289 -8.73 -19.78 -0.30
CA TRP A 289 -10.03 -20.31 -0.72
C TRP A 289 -11.19 -19.31 -0.60
N GLN A 290 -11.08 -18.30 0.28
CA GLN A 290 -12.04 -17.19 0.39
C GLN A 290 -11.75 -16.08 -0.62
N LEU A 291 -10.46 -15.86 -0.92
CA LEU A 291 -9.99 -14.80 -1.80
C LEU A 291 -10.25 -15.12 -3.29
N GLY A 292 -10.43 -16.38 -3.66
CA GLY A 292 -10.78 -16.79 -5.03
C GLY A 292 -12.26 -16.65 -5.41
N ARG A 293 -13.10 -15.98 -4.62
CA ARG A 293 -14.56 -15.91 -4.81
C ARG A 293 -15.13 -14.54 -5.23
N GLY A 294 -14.38 -13.72 -5.97
CA GLY A 294 -14.98 -12.80 -6.96
C GLY A 294 -14.82 -13.47 -8.33
N ILE A 295 -15.82 -13.87 -9.11
CA ILE A 295 -17.14 -13.31 -9.39
C ILE A 295 -18.13 -14.49 -9.56
N LYS A 296 -19.18 -14.54 -8.74
CA LYS A 296 -20.48 -15.13 -9.13
C LYS A 296 -21.58 -14.21 -8.61
N ASN A 297 -21.96 -13.25 -9.44
CA ASN A 297 -23.32 -13.05 -9.94
C ASN A 297 -23.27 -12.04 -11.09
#